data_AF-A0A916VN27-F1
#
_entry.id   AF-A0A916VN27-F1
#
_cell.length_a   1.000
_cell.length_b   1.000
_cell.length_c   1.000
_cell.angle_alpha   90.00
_cell.angle_beta   90.00
_cell.angle_gamma   90.00
#
_symmetry.space_group_name_H-M   'P 1'
#
loop_
_entity.id
_entity.type
_entity.pdbx_description
1 polymer ?
#
loop_
_entity_poly.entity_id
_entity_poly.type
_entity_poly.pdbx_seq_one_letter_code
_entity_poly.pdbx_strand_id
1 'polypeptide(L)'
;MRDAINKAARLVINHCLKYGIGRIVFGWNKRQKDSINIGAKNNQKFVQIPTTKLKERIIQLCELYGIEFIETEESYTSQASFLDDDFLPNKA
;
A
#
# COMPACT_ATOMS: atom_id res chain seq x y z
N MET A 1 -7.15 14.80 -9.83
CA MET A 1 -6.73 13.95 -8.69
C MET A 1 -7.63 12.73 -8.49
N ARG A 2 -8.97 12.88 -8.42
CA ARG A 2 -9.92 11.74 -8.32
C ARG A 2 -9.78 10.70 -9.43
N ASP A 3 -9.59 11.16 -10.68
CA ASP A 3 -9.37 10.28 -11.83
C ASP A 3 -8.10 9.41 -11.69
N ALA A 4 -6.98 10.02 -11.29
CA ALA A 4 -5.72 9.31 -11.06
C ALA A 4 -5.85 8.23 -9.97
N ILE A 5 -6.56 8.53 -8.88
CA ILE A 5 -6.83 7.56 -7.80
C ILE A 5 -7.64 6.37 -8.32
N ASN A 6 -8.72 6.65 -9.05
CA ASN A 6 -9.57 5.61 -9.62
C ASN A 6 -8.80 4.73 -10.61
N LYS A 7 -8.00 5.33 -11.49
CA LYS A 7 -7.17 4.59 -12.46
C LYS A 7 -6.13 3.73 -11.75
N ALA A 8 -5.45 4.26 -10.74
CA ALA A 8 -4.48 3.50 -9.95
C ALA A 8 -5.13 2.31 -9.24
N ALA A 9 -6.24 2.53 -8.54
CA ALA A 9 -6.97 1.46 -7.86
C ALA A 9 -7.47 0.39 -8.87
N ARG A 10 -8.00 0.82 -10.02
CA ARG A 10 -8.47 -0.08 -11.08
C ARG A 10 -7.32 -0.91 -11.66
N LEU A 11 -6.14 -0.32 -11.81
CA LEU A 11 -4.96 -1.02 -12.33
C LEU A 11 -4.56 -2.18 -11.41
N VAL A 12 -4.49 -1.94 -10.10
CA VAL A 12 -4.19 -2.98 -9.10
C VAL A 12 -5.22 -4.09 -9.15
N ILE A 13 -6.51 -3.74 -9.15
CA ILE A 13 -7.60 -4.73 -9.13
C ILE A 13 -7.65 -5.54 -10.42
N ASN A 14 -7.49 -4.89 -11.58
CA ASN A 14 -7.44 -5.58 -12.86
C ASN A 14 -6.26 -6.55 -12.92
N HIS A 15 -5.12 -6.19 -12.33
CA HIS A 15 -3.99 -7.09 -12.21
C HIS A 15 -4.36 -8.33 -11.37
N CYS A 16 -4.98 -8.12 -10.21
CA CYS A 16 -5.44 -9.22 -9.37
C CYS A 16 -6.43 -10.14 -10.08
N LEU A 17 -7.44 -9.58 -10.75
CA LEU A 17 -8.42 -10.35 -11.51
C LEU A 17 -7.79 -11.12 -12.66
N LYS A 18 -6.86 -10.50 -13.40
CA LYS A 18 -6.16 -11.14 -14.53
C LYS A 18 -5.34 -12.36 -14.10
N TYR A 19 -4.74 -12.31 -12.92
CA TYR A 19 -3.87 -13.38 -12.42
C TYR A 19 -4.50 -14.24 -11.32
N GLY A 20 -5.79 -14.07 -11.02
CA GLY A 20 -6.49 -14.85 -9.99
C GLY A 20 -5.97 -14.61 -8.57
N ILE A 21 -5.48 -13.40 -8.27
CA ILE A 21 -4.97 -13.05 -6.95
C ILE A 21 -6.14 -12.74 -6.03
N GLY A 22 -6.37 -13.60 -5.03
CA GLY A 22 -7.46 -13.45 -4.06
C GLY A 22 -7.14 -12.58 -2.85
N ARG A 23 -5.89 -12.12 -2.68
CA ARG A 23 -5.46 -11.39 -1.47
C ARG A 23 -4.49 -10.26 -1.80
N ILE A 24 -4.74 -9.09 -1.24
CA ILE A 24 -3.87 -7.91 -1.29
C ILE A 24 -3.42 -7.58 0.13
N VAL A 25 -2.11 -7.49 0.33
CA VAL A 25 -1.51 -7.02 1.58
C VAL A 25 -1.05 -5.58 1.35
N PHE A 26 -1.49 -4.68 2.22
CA PHE A 26 -1.21 -3.25 2.12
C PHE A 26 -0.54 -2.75 3.40
N GLY A 27 0.70 -2.31 3.27
CA GLY A 27 1.44 -1.67 4.34
C GLY A 27 0.86 -0.29 4.69
N TRP A 28 0.49 -0.08 5.95
CA TRP A 28 -0.04 1.21 6.42
C TRP A 28 0.47 1.54 7.82
N ASN A 29 1.31 2.58 7.91
CA ASN A 29 1.63 3.19 9.19
C ASN A 29 0.73 4.40 9.41
N LYS A 30 -0.01 4.45 10.53
CA LYS A 30 -0.85 5.62 10.89
C LYS A 30 -0.06 6.93 10.94
N ARG A 31 1.27 6.87 11.16
CA ARG A 31 2.20 8.01 11.18
C ARG A 31 3.15 8.05 9.98
N GLN A 32 2.88 7.28 8.92
CA GLN A 32 3.78 7.21 7.75
C GLN A 32 4.10 8.62 7.27
N LYS A 33 3.08 9.46 7.04
CA LYS A 33 3.22 10.83 6.54
C LYS A 33 4.06 11.78 7.42
N ASP A 34 4.20 11.50 8.70
CA ASP A 34 4.93 12.38 9.63
C ASP A 34 6.44 12.11 9.64
N SER A 35 6.91 10.98 9.10
CA SER A 35 8.32 10.57 9.21
C SER A 35 8.81 9.70 8.05
N ILE A 36 8.33 9.95 6.82
CA ILE A 36 8.86 9.26 5.64
C ILE A 36 10.26 9.80 5.31
N ASN A 37 11.31 9.09 5.71
CA ASN A 37 12.69 9.45 5.38
C ASN A 37 13.12 8.88 4.02
N ILE A 38 12.38 9.19 2.95
CA ILE A 38 12.69 8.79 1.55
C ILE A 38 13.36 9.97 0.80
N GLY A 39 13.88 10.96 1.53
CA GLY A 39 14.47 12.19 1.02
C GLY A 39 13.45 13.33 0.87
N ALA A 40 13.86 14.56 1.22
CA ALA A 40 12.98 15.72 1.38
C ALA A 40 12.07 16.03 0.16
N LYS A 41 12.60 15.88 -1.07
CA LYS A 41 11.84 16.10 -2.32
C LYS A 41 10.79 15.02 -2.59
N ASN A 42 11.07 13.77 -2.24
CA ASN A 42 10.13 12.65 -2.41
C ASN A 42 9.09 12.64 -1.30
N ASN A 43 9.49 13.02 -0.07
CA ASN A 43 8.57 13.16 1.06
C ASN A 43 7.48 14.20 0.77
N GLN A 44 7.81 15.37 0.23
CA GLN A 44 6.80 16.37 -0.17
C GLN A 44 5.82 15.85 -1.23
N LYS A 45 6.29 15.11 -2.24
CA LYS A 45 5.41 14.51 -3.26
C LYS A 45 4.53 13.41 -2.66
N PHE A 46 5.05 12.59 -1.76
CA PHE A 46 4.34 11.46 -1.16
C PHE A 46 3.30 11.91 -0.13
N VAL A 47 3.60 12.92 0.69
CA VAL A 47 2.63 13.55 1.61
C VAL A 47 1.45 14.13 0.85
N GLN A 48 1.71 14.71 -0.33
CA GLN A 48 0.69 15.26 -1.25
C GLN A 48 -0.14 14.20 -1.97
N ILE A 49 0.30 12.93 -2.03
CA ILE A 49 -0.55 11.85 -2.54
C ILE A 49 -1.65 11.59 -1.49
N PRO A 50 -2.93 11.58 -1.90
CA PRO A 50 -4.03 11.23 -1.02
C PRO A 50 -4.07 9.70 -0.83
N THR A 51 -3.02 9.12 -0.26
CA THR A 51 -2.83 7.69 -0.06
C THR A 51 -4.00 7.07 0.71
N THR A 52 -4.58 7.80 1.66
CA THR A 52 -5.82 7.41 2.35
C THR A 52 -6.99 7.19 1.39
N LYS A 53 -7.23 8.12 0.45
CA LYS A 53 -8.31 7.99 -0.54
C LYS A 53 -8.04 6.87 -1.54
N LEU A 54 -6.77 6.61 -1.86
CA LEU A 54 -6.39 5.47 -2.70
C LEU A 54 -6.65 4.15 -1.99
N LYS A 55 -6.24 4.04 -0.72
CA LYS A 55 -6.48 2.89 0.13
C LYS A 55 -7.97 2.58 0.25
N GLU A 56 -8.77 3.58 0.64
CA GLU A 56 -10.24 3.46 0.70
C GLU A 56 -10.82 2.97 -0.63
N ARG A 57 -10.32 3.48 -1.75
CA ARG A 57 -10.80 3.07 -3.06
C ARG A 57 -10.43 1.63 -3.41
N ILE A 58 -9.24 1.17 -3.02
CA ILE A 58 -8.81 -0.21 -3.19
C ILE A 58 -9.68 -1.14 -2.35
N ILE A 59 -9.92 -0.80 -1.07
CA ILE A 59 -10.80 -1.58 -0.16
C ILE A 59 -12.18 -1.78 -0.79
N GLN A 60 -12.82 -0.70 -1.26
CA GLN A 60 -14.14 -0.78 -1.91
C GLN A 60 -14.16 -1.70 -3.13
N LEU A 61 -13.09 -1.68 -3.93
CA LEU A 61 -13.01 -2.56 -5.10
C LEU A 61 -12.70 -4.00 -4.68
N CYS A 62 -11.88 -4.21 -3.66
CA CYS A 62 -11.59 -5.54 -3.12
C CYS A 62 -12.88 -6.21 -2.64
N GLU A 63 -13.71 -5.51 -1.85
CA GLU A 63 -15.02 -5.98 -1.41
C GLU A 63 -15.94 -6.32 -2.59
N LEU A 64 -15.97 -5.48 -3.63
CA LEU A 64 -16.80 -5.70 -4.82
C LEU A 64 -16.39 -6.96 -5.61
N TYR A 65 -15.09 -7.24 -5.67
CA TYR A 65 -14.54 -8.34 -6.48
C TYR A 65 -14.21 -9.59 -5.65
N GLY A 66 -14.54 -9.61 -4.36
CA GLY A 66 -14.25 -10.73 -3.47
C GLY A 66 -12.75 -10.96 -3.25
N ILE A 67 -11.94 -9.90 -3.34
CA ILE A 67 -10.51 -9.94 -3.02
C ILE A 67 -10.36 -9.57 -1.55
N GLU A 68 -9.58 -10.34 -0.80
CA GLU A 68 -9.28 -10.06 0.59
C GLU A 68 -8.25 -8.93 0.68
N PHE A 69 -8.54 -7.90 1.47
CA PHE A 69 -7.63 -6.80 1.72
C PHE A 69 -7.11 -6.87 3.17
N ILE A 70 -5.80 -6.96 3.35
CA ILE A 70 -5.14 -7.07 4.65
C ILE A 70 -4.26 -5.84 4.87
N GLU A 71 -4.50 -5.14 5.96
CA GLU A 71 -3.63 -4.06 6.41
C GLU A 71 -2.51 -4.62 7.29
N THR A 72 -1.27 -4.24 7.01
CA THR A 72 -0.10 -4.61 7.80
C THR A 72 0.66 -3.38 8.26
N GLU A 73 1.22 -3.41 9.47
CA GLU A 73 2.00 -2.31 10.02
C GLU A 73 3.44 -2.38 9.47
N GLU A 74 3.78 -1.50 8.54
CA GLU A 74 5.11 -1.43 7.89
C GLU A 74 6.11 -0.57 8.71
N SER A 75 6.14 -0.67 10.05
CA SER A 75 7.00 0.22 10.85
C SER A 75 8.52 -0.03 10.63
N TYR A 76 8.91 -1.09 9.91
CA TYR A 76 10.31 -1.50 9.73
C TYR A 76 10.70 -2.04 8.33
N THR A 77 9.78 -2.07 7.36
CA THR A 77 10.06 -2.65 6.02
C THR A 77 10.80 -1.71 5.07
N SER A 78 11.00 -0.43 5.43
CA SER A 78 11.83 0.50 4.65
C SER A 78 13.33 0.18 4.69
N GLN A 79 13.73 -0.86 5.45
CA GLN A 79 15.09 -1.40 5.50
C GLN A 79 15.19 -2.89 5.16
N ALA A 80 14.08 -3.59 4.88
CA ALA A 80 14.11 -5.02 4.59
C ALA A 80 14.03 -5.25 3.08
N SER A 81 15.15 -5.69 2.51
CA SER A 81 15.25 -6.13 1.12
C SER A 81 14.64 -7.53 1.01
N PHE A 82 13.57 -7.69 0.23
CA PHE A 82 13.00 -9.03 -0.08
C PHE A 82 14.03 -9.98 -0.71
N LEU A 83 15.11 -9.44 -1.29
CA LEU A 83 16.19 -10.22 -1.91
C LEU A 83 17.18 -10.79 -0.89
N ASP A 84 17.24 -10.24 0.33
CA ASP A 84 18.28 -10.58 1.32
C ASP A 84 17.79 -11.53 2.43
N ASP A 85 16.59 -12.11 2.31
CA ASP A 85 16.01 -13.06 3.27
C ASP A 85 15.98 -12.54 4.73
N ASP A 86 15.87 -11.21 4.88
CA ASP A 86 15.86 -10.57 6.19
C ASP A 86 14.62 -10.98 6.99
N PHE A 87 14.85 -11.60 8.14
CA PHE A 87 13.81 -12.00 9.08
C PHE A 87 12.96 -10.79 9.48
N LEU A 88 11.64 -10.91 9.26
CA LEU A 88 10.67 -10.02 9.89
C LEU A 88 10.89 -10.08 11.42
N PRO A 89 11.22 -8.97 12.10
CA PRO A 89 11.45 -9.01 13.53
C PRO A 89 10.14 -9.38 14.23
N ASN A 90 10.12 -10.58 14.84
CA ASN A 90 9.05 -10.99 15.73
C ASN A 90 9.12 -10.16 17.01
N LYS A 91 7.98 -9.62 17.45
CA LYS A 91 7.84 -9.00 18.77
C LYS A 91 8.21 -10.03 19.84
N ALA A 92 9.21 -9.71 20.66
CA ALA A 92 9.34 -10.25 22.02
C ALA A 92 8.36 -9.52 22.95
#